data_AF-A0AAN8DV19-F1
#
_entry.id   AF-A0AAN8DV19-F1
#
_cell.length_a   1.000
_cell.length_b   1.000
_cell.length_c   1.000
_cell.angle_alpha   90.00
_cell.angle_beta   90.00
_cell.angle_gamma   90.00
#
_symmetry.space_group_name_H-M   'P 1'
#
loop_
_entity.id
_entity.type
_entity.pdbx_description
1 polymer ?
#
loop_
_entity_poly.entity_id
_entity_poly.type
_entity_poly.pdbx_seq_one_letter_code
_entity_poly.pdbx_strand_id
1 'polypeptide(L)'
;MKSKQNRMRKGRRRTKWSKRNERQSKEDVRGKKGYGGSQSLHALVQDVVSMPTGYMETSLSYSSIEDLQLLSWDNAPKYCVQLSFPGGTVLLQAANSYLRDQWFHSLQWKKKIYKYRKVLNNPSRWDVVLKEIRALVDMALSSPLQDESIHQAPLHIISTLLAENSNLSTQDHENIIVAIAPLLENNHPPPDLCEFFCKHCRERPRSMVVIEVFTPVVQRILKHNMVSRLNGHSSRDARV
;
A
#
# COMPACT_ATOMS: atom_id res chain seq x y z
N MET A 1 -35.39 -61.32 -47.20
CA MET A 1 -34.14 -61.89 -46.65
C MET A 1 -32.94 -61.13 -47.19
N LYS A 2 -32.14 -60.48 -46.32
CA LYS A 2 -30.66 -60.31 -46.38
C LYS A 2 -30.24 -59.21 -45.40
N SER A 3 -29.61 -59.62 -44.30
CA SER A 3 -29.03 -58.73 -43.30
C SER A 3 -27.69 -58.16 -43.76
N LYS A 4 -27.35 -56.94 -43.33
CA LYS A 4 -25.95 -56.52 -43.17
C LYS A 4 -25.77 -55.79 -41.84
N GLN A 5 -25.16 -56.50 -40.89
CA GLN A 5 -24.62 -55.94 -39.66
C GLN A 5 -23.54 -54.91 -39.97
N ASN A 6 -23.58 -53.76 -39.29
CA ASN A 6 -22.49 -52.78 -39.33
C ASN A 6 -21.69 -52.85 -38.03
N ARG A 7 -20.37 -53.11 -38.13
CA ARG A 7 -19.50 -53.48 -37.00
C ARG A 7 -18.48 -52.37 -36.71
N MET A 8 -18.17 -52.18 -35.43
CA MET A 8 -17.37 -51.08 -34.89
C MET A 8 -16.04 -50.78 -35.62
N ARG A 9 -15.69 -49.50 -35.73
CA ARG A 9 -14.30 -49.00 -35.69
C ARG A 9 -14.20 -47.70 -34.89
N LYS A 10 -13.81 -47.78 -33.60
CA LYS A 10 -13.47 -46.61 -32.77
C LYS A 10 -12.07 -46.10 -33.12
N GLY A 11 -11.97 -45.02 -33.89
CA GLY A 11 -10.71 -44.35 -34.19
C GLY A 11 -10.23 -43.44 -33.06
N ARG A 12 -9.28 -43.88 -32.23
CA ARG A 12 -8.57 -43.01 -31.28
C ARG A 12 -7.62 -42.08 -32.05
N ARG A 13 -7.97 -40.79 -32.22
CA ARG A 13 -7.00 -39.71 -32.52
C ARG A 13 -6.90 -38.76 -31.33
N ARG A 14 -6.03 -39.10 -30.38
CA ARG A 14 -5.58 -38.19 -29.32
C ARG A 14 -4.72 -37.11 -29.99
N THR A 15 -5.20 -35.88 -30.04
CA THR A 15 -4.47 -34.75 -30.67
C THR A 15 -3.21 -34.41 -29.88
N LYS A 16 -2.14 -34.03 -30.61
CA LYS A 16 -0.76 -33.96 -30.10
C LYS A 16 -0.48 -32.75 -29.18
N TRP A 17 -1.50 -31.97 -28.85
CA TRP A 17 -1.43 -30.75 -28.02
C TRP A 17 -1.41 -31.02 -26.50
N SER A 18 -1.93 -32.16 -26.05
CA SER A 18 -2.07 -32.48 -24.62
C SER A 18 -0.79 -32.96 -23.91
N LYS A 19 0.40 -32.91 -24.54
CA LYS A 19 1.66 -33.40 -23.97
C LYS A 19 2.80 -32.37 -23.88
N ARG A 20 2.56 -31.11 -24.25
CA ARG A 20 3.57 -30.03 -24.09
C ARG A 20 3.46 -29.32 -22.73
N ASN A 21 2.24 -29.04 -22.27
CA ASN A 21 2.01 -28.32 -20.99
C ASN A 21 2.35 -29.16 -19.74
N GLU A 22 2.39 -30.49 -19.83
CA GLU A 22 2.66 -31.37 -18.67
C GLU A 22 4.16 -31.56 -18.38
N ARG A 23 5.04 -31.09 -19.27
CA ARG A 23 6.51 -31.08 -19.03
C ARG A 23 7.04 -29.74 -18.52
N GLN A 24 6.34 -28.63 -18.77
CA GLN A 24 6.70 -27.33 -18.21
C GLN A 24 6.46 -27.23 -16.68
N SER A 25 5.61 -28.11 -16.12
CA SER A 25 5.17 -28.07 -14.72
C SER A 25 6.09 -28.82 -13.72
N LYS A 26 7.29 -29.25 -14.11
CA LYS A 26 8.17 -30.08 -13.25
C LYS A 26 9.64 -29.64 -13.13
N GLU A 27 10.04 -28.51 -13.70
CA GLU A 27 11.43 -27.99 -13.55
C GLU A 27 11.58 -26.76 -12.64
N ASP A 28 10.48 -26.11 -12.22
CA ASP A 28 10.53 -24.90 -11.37
C ASP A 28 10.48 -25.15 -9.85
N VAL A 29 10.79 -26.37 -9.39
CA VAL A 29 10.82 -26.73 -7.95
C VAL A 29 12.23 -26.60 -7.34
N ARG A 30 13.18 -25.96 -8.03
CA ARG A 30 14.56 -25.81 -7.49
C ARG A 30 15.24 -24.49 -7.87
N GLY A 31 14.81 -23.42 -7.21
CA GLY A 31 15.71 -22.32 -6.85
C GLY A 31 15.24 -20.91 -7.19
N LYS A 32 14.69 -20.21 -6.20
CA LYS A 32 14.95 -18.79 -5.91
C LYS A 32 14.34 -18.40 -4.56
N LYS A 33 15.19 -18.08 -3.57
CA LYS A 33 14.80 -17.19 -2.47
C LYS A 33 14.84 -15.77 -3.02
N GLY A 34 13.76 -15.01 -2.89
CA GLY A 34 13.69 -13.62 -3.32
C GLY A 34 12.49 -12.92 -2.70
N TYR A 35 12.72 -11.77 -2.08
CA TYR A 35 11.66 -10.91 -1.56
C TYR A 35 10.87 -10.30 -2.73
N GLY A 36 9.54 -10.22 -2.61
CA GLY A 36 8.67 -9.65 -3.62
C GLY A 36 7.19 -9.78 -3.25
N GLY A 37 6.65 -8.77 -2.56
CA GLY A 37 5.24 -8.74 -2.20
C GLY A 37 4.36 -8.52 -3.44
N SER A 38 3.65 -9.56 -3.87
CA SER A 38 2.69 -9.47 -4.98
C SER A 38 1.29 -9.09 -4.48
N GLN A 39 0.68 -8.19 -5.25
CA GLN A 39 -0.64 -7.61 -5.01
C GLN A 39 -1.72 -8.57 -5.53
N SER A 40 -2.77 -8.87 -4.76
CA SER A 40 -4.16 -9.00 -5.20
C SER A 40 -5.07 -9.49 -4.06
N LEU A 41 -6.30 -8.95 -3.98
CA LEU A 41 -7.42 -9.54 -3.22
C LEU A 41 -8.68 -9.44 -4.10
N HIS A 42 -9.36 -10.58 -4.30
CA HIS A 42 -10.47 -10.76 -5.26
C HIS A 42 -11.85 -10.68 -4.56
N ALA A 43 -12.88 -10.10 -5.26
CA ALA A 43 -13.78 -9.02 -4.80
C ALA A 43 -15.29 -8.98 -5.29
N LEU A 44 -15.82 -9.79 -6.23
CA LEU A 44 -17.15 -9.54 -6.86
C LEU A 44 -18.43 -9.77 -5.99
N VAL A 45 -19.38 -8.85 -6.13
CA VAL A 45 -20.70 -8.71 -5.46
C VAL A 45 -21.72 -9.81 -5.80
N GLN A 46 -22.72 -10.03 -4.93
CA GLN A 46 -23.79 -11.01 -5.12
C GLN A 46 -25.19 -10.37 -5.06
N ASP A 47 -26.06 -10.69 -6.02
CA ASP A 47 -27.52 -10.67 -5.81
C ASP A 47 -27.88 -11.64 -4.67
N VAL A 48 -28.99 -11.40 -3.98
CA VAL A 48 -29.37 -12.04 -2.70
C VAL A 48 -29.31 -13.58 -2.73
N VAL A 49 -28.15 -14.13 -2.36
CA VAL A 49 -27.87 -15.56 -2.24
C VAL A 49 -26.92 -15.79 -1.06
N SER A 50 -27.28 -16.70 -0.16
CA SER A 50 -26.40 -17.11 0.94
C SER A 50 -25.25 -18.00 0.43
N MET A 51 -24.07 -17.43 0.20
CA MET A 51 -22.80 -18.17 0.16
C MET A 51 -21.96 -17.79 1.41
N PRO A 52 -22.00 -18.59 2.51
CA PRO A 52 -21.43 -18.18 3.80
C PRO A 52 -19.90 -18.02 3.83
N THR A 53 -19.19 -18.61 2.86
CA THR A 53 -17.72 -18.59 2.77
C THR A 53 -17.31 -18.70 1.31
N GLY A 54 -16.93 -17.60 0.67
CA GLY A 54 -16.48 -17.59 -0.72
C GLY A 54 -15.41 -16.52 -0.98
N TYR A 55 -14.39 -16.89 -1.75
CA TYR A 55 -13.56 -15.90 -2.42
C TYR A 55 -14.40 -15.27 -3.53
N MET A 56 -14.47 -13.95 -3.55
CA MET A 56 -15.33 -13.23 -4.47
C MET A 56 -14.63 -13.13 -5.85
N GLU A 57 -15.33 -13.22 -6.99
CA GLU A 57 -14.69 -13.68 -8.25
C GLU A 57 -13.73 -12.68 -8.92
N THR A 58 -14.04 -11.39 -8.98
CA THR A 58 -13.21 -10.33 -9.62
C THR A 58 -12.73 -9.32 -8.59
N SER A 59 -11.50 -8.80 -8.66
CA SER A 59 -11.05 -7.74 -7.74
C SER A 59 -11.89 -6.46 -7.87
N LEU A 60 -12.16 -5.80 -6.72
CA LEU A 60 -12.80 -4.50 -6.68
C LEU A 60 -11.74 -3.40 -6.66
N SER A 61 -11.96 -2.34 -7.42
CA SER A 61 -11.07 -1.18 -7.39
C SER A 61 -11.36 -0.33 -6.16
N TYR A 62 -10.32 0.06 -5.42
CA TYR A 62 -10.44 1.08 -4.36
C TYR A 62 -10.99 2.41 -4.89
N SER A 63 -10.87 2.64 -6.20
CA SER A 63 -11.38 3.84 -6.87
C SER A 63 -12.88 3.82 -7.16
N SER A 64 -13.51 2.63 -7.15
CA SER A 64 -14.97 2.49 -7.35
C SER A 64 -15.75 2.40 -6.04
N ILE A 65 -15.09 2.35 -4.88
CA ILE A 65 -15.76 2.41 -3.57
C ILE A 65 -16.29 3.83 -3.37
N GLU A 66 -17.60 4.03 -3.47
CA GLU A 66 -18.26 5.33 -3.25
C GLU A 66 -18.31 5.66 -1.76
N ASP A 67 -18.72 4.70 -0.94
CA ASP A 67 -18.80 4.85 0.52
C ASP A 67 -18.37 3.58 1.28
N LEU A 68 -18.02 3.75 2.55
CA LEU A 68 -17.61 2.69 3.47
C LEU A 68 -18.20 2.95 4.85
N GLN A 69 -19.06 2.04 5.33
CA GLN A 69 -19.78 2.20 6.60
C GLN A 69 -19.62 0.99 7.52
N LEU A 70 -19.81 1.22 8.82
CA LEU A 70 -19.95 0.15 9.82
C LEU A 70 -21.43 -0.17 10.01
N LEU A 71 -21.80 -1.44 9.86
CA LEU A 71 -23.20 -1.87 9.99
C LEU A 71 -23.70 -1.61 11.42
N SER A 72 -24.80 -0.87 11.54
CA SER A 72 -25.25 -0.27 12.81
C SER A 72 -26.78 -0.07 12.88
N TRP A 73 -27.55 -1.11 12.54
CA TRP A 73 -29.02 -1.14 12.71
C TRP A 73 -29.48 -2.36 13.52
N ASP A 74 -30.74 -2.35 13.97
CA ASP A 74 -31.29 -3.42 14.81
C ASP A 74 -31.34 -4.77 14.07
N ASN A 75 -30.81 -5.81 14.71
CA ASN A 75 -30.58 -7.15 14.14
C ASN A 75 -29.60 -7.20 12.95
N ALA A 76 -28.76 -6.17 12.76
CA ALA A 76 -27.67 -6.21 11.79
C ALA A 76 -26.71 -7.40 12.05
N PRO A 77 -26.22 -8.08 11.00
CA PRO A 77 -25.14 -9.04 11.12
C PRO A 77 -23.93 -8.46 11.86
N LYS A 78 -23.49 -9.16 12.92
CA LYS A 78 -22.38 -8.72 13.76
C LYS A 78 -21.08 -8.65 12.95
N TYR A 79 -20.27 -7.65 13.26
CA TYR A 79 -18.92 -7.47 12.72
C TYR A 79 -18.87 -7.29 11.19
N CYS A 80 -19.88 -6.64 10.61
CA CYS A 80 -19.90 -6.30 9.19
C CYS A 80 -19.35 -4.89 8.87
N VAL A 81 -18.67 -4.80 7.73
CA VAL A 81 -18.33 -3.56 7.01
C VAL A 81 -19.13 -3.53 5.71
N GLN A 82 -19.73 -2.39 5.40
CA GLN A 82 -20.48 -2.17 4.16
C GLN A 82 -19.66 -1.33 3.19
N LEU A 83 -19.53 -1.79 1.94
CA LEU A 83 -18.90 -1.08 0.84
C LEU A 83 -19.96 -0.76 -0.23
N SER A 84 -20.13 0.51 -0.57
CA SER A 84 -21.04 0.94 -1.63
C SER A 84 -20.28 1.23 -2.93
N PHE A 85 -20.89 0.87 -4.05
CA PHE A 85 -20.37 0.99 -5.41
C PHE A 85 -21.48 1.48 -6.36
N PRO A 86 -21.15 2.04 -7.54
CA PRO A 86 -22.14 2.52 -8.50
C PRO A 86 -23.13 1.45 -9.01
N GLY A 87 -22.82 0.16 -8.81
CA GLY A 87 -23.64 -0.99 -9.20
C GLY A 87 -24.14 -1.85 -8.04
N GLY A 88 -24.03 -1.42 -6.78
CA GLY A 88 -24.56 -2.16 -5.64
C GLY A 88 -23.71 -2.06 -4.36
N THR A 89 -23.93 -2.99 -3.44
CA THR A 89 -23.33 -2.98 -2.10
C THR A 89 -22.76 -4.35 -1.74
N VAL A 90 -21.58 -4.36 -1.11
CA VAL A 90 -20.94 -5.56 -0.53
C VAL A 90 -20.97 -5.46 0.98
N LEU A 91 -21.31 -6.56 1.65
CA LEU A 91 -21.11 -6.74 3.09
C LEU A 91 -19.94 -7.70 3.33
N LEU A 92 -18.93 -7.24 4.06
CA LEU A 92 -17.80 -8.08 4.51
C LEU A 92 -17.97 -8.36 6.01
N GLN A 93 -18.16 -9.62 6.38
CA GLN A 93 -18.25 -10.04 7.78
C GLN A 93 -16.88 -10.52 8.28
N ALA A 94 -16.40 -9.90 9.36
CA ALA A 94 -15.19 -10.34 10.06
C ALA A 94 -15.53 -11.29 11.22
N ALA A 95 -14.54 -12.06 11.69
CA ALA A 95 -14.72 -13.00 12.81
C ALA A 95 -14.96 -12.31 14.17
N ASN A 96 -14.57 -11.04 14.33
CA ASN A 96 -14.72 -10.26 15.56
C ASN A 96 -14.65 -8.74 15.25
N SER A 97 -15.00 -7.92 16.25
CA SER A 97 -14.98 -6.45 16.17
C SER A 97 -13.59 -5.88 15.82
N TYR A 98 -12.53 -6.39 16.44
CA TYR A 98 -11.17 -5.93 16.18
C TYR A 98 -10.78 -6.08 14.70
N LEU A 99 -11.01 -7.25 14.11
CA LEU A 99 -10.75 -7.48 12.68
C LEU A 99 -11.65 -6.62 11.78
N ARG A 100 -12.92 -6.42 12.17
CA ARG A 100 -13.87 -5.54 11.48
C ARG A 100 -13.36 -4.09 11.42
N ASP A 101 -12.89 -3.57 12.55
CA ASP A 101 -12.38 -2.21 12.67
C ASP A 101 -11.03 -2.06 11.92
N GLN A 102 -10.14 -3.06 12.01
CA GLN A 102 -8.89 -3.11 11.23
C GLN A 102 -9.16 -3.13 9.71
N TRP A 103 -10.12 -3.92 9.24
CA TRP A 103 -10.53 -3.94 7.83
C TRP A 103 -11.10 -2.59 7.40
N PHE A 104 -12.00 -2.01 8.20
CA PHE A 104 -12.58 -0.70 7.94
C PHE A 104 -11.50 0.37 7.77
N HIS A 105 -10.61 0.52 8.76
CA HIS A 105 -9.54 1.52 8.69
C HIS A 105 -8.56 1.25 7.54
N SER A 106 -8.21 0.00 7.25
CA SER A 106 -7.35 -0.37 6.12
C SER A 106 -7.98 -0.01 4.76
N LEU A 107 -9.29 -0.28 4.58
CA LEU A 107 -10.04 0.10 3.39
C LEU A 107 -10.15 1.62 3.23
N GLN A 108 -10.45 2.35 4.32
CA GLN A 108 -10.45 3.83 4.33
C GLN A 108 -9.09 4.39 3.93
N TRP A 109 -8.03 3.89 4.55
CA TRP A 109 -6.65 4.29 4.29
C TRP A 109 -6.29 4.08 2.82
N LYS A 110 -6.56 2.90 2.27
CA LYS A 110 -6.22 2.55 0.89
C LYS A 110 -6.98 3.40 -0.14
N LYS A 111 -8.29 3.65 0.10
CA LYS A 111 -9.12 4.56 -0.71
C LYS A 111 -8.58 6.00 -0.69
N LYS A 112 -8.24 6.51 0.51
CA LYS A 112 -7.70 7.86 0.70
C LYS A 112 -6.31 8.04 0.06
N ILE A 113 -5.41 7.07 0.24
CA ILE A 113 -4.09 7.06 -0.43
C ILE A 113 -4.23 7.08 -1.95
N TYR A 114 -5.18 6.33 -2.51
CA TYR A 114 -5.45 6.35 -3.96
C TYR A 114 -5.95 7.73 -4.43
N LYS A 115 -6.84 8.38 -3.66
CA LYS A 115 -7.28 9.76 -3.93
C LYS A 115 -6.09 10.73 -3.95
N TYR A 116 -5.25 10.73 -2.90
CA TYR A 116 -4.11 11.64 -2.82
C TYR A 116 -3.10 11.42 -3.94
N ARG A 117 -2.82 10.17 -4.32
CA ARG A 117 -2.00 9.88 -5.52
C ARG A 117 -2.57 10.58 -6.76
N LYS A 118 -3.87 10.45 -7.04
CA LYS A 118 -4.49 11.14 -8.18
C LYS A 118 -4.45 12.66 -8.11
N VAL A 119 -4.73 13.23 -6.93
CA VAL A 119 -4.77 14.69 -6.74
C VAL A 119 -3.38 15.33 -6.86
N LEU A 120 -2.35 14.66 -6.32
CA LEU A 120 -0.98 15.17 -6.33
C LEU A 120 -0.28 14.93 -7.68
N ASN A 121 -0.64 13.89 -8.46
CA ASN A 121 -0.07 13.61 -9.79
C ASN A 121 -0.54 14.59 -10.90
N ASN A 122 -1.46 15.51 -10.61
CA ASN A 122 -1.85 16.57 -11.55
C ASN A 122 -2.01 17.92 -10.82
N PRO A 123 -0.89 18.53 -10.37
CA PRO A 123 -0.91 19.70 -9.51
C PRO A 123 -1.36 20.95 -10.30
N SER A 124 -2.57 21.42 -10.03
CA SER A 124 -3.11 22.65 -10.66
C SER A 124 -2.67 23.93 -9.95
N ARG A 125 -2.59 23.91 -8.61
CA ARG A 125 -2.20 25.05 -7.76
C ARG A 125 -1.47 24.59 -6.52
N TRP A 126 -0.28 25.14 -6.26
CA TRP A 126 0.56 24.75 -5.13
C TRP A 126 -0.07 25.01 -3.75
N ASP A 127 -0.91 26.04 -3.60
CA ASP A 127 -1.71 26.26 -2.38
C ASP A 127 -2.60 25.05 -2.02
N VAL A 128 -3.17 24.40 -3.05
CA VAL A 128 -4.07 23.26 -2.89
C VAL A 128 -3.25 22.00 -2.67
N VAL A 129 -2.18 21.80 -3.44
CA VAL A 129 -1.23 20.69 -3.27
C VAL A 129 -0.67 20.67 -1.85
N LEU A 130 -0.24 21.82 -1.31
CA LEU A 130 0.28 21.93 0.05
C LEU A 130 -0.77 21.63 1.13
N LYS A 131 -2.04 21.98 0.90
CA LYS A 131 -3.15 21.60 1.80
C LYS A 131 -3.41 20.09 1.77
N GLU A 132 -3.41 19.48 0.58
CA GLU A 132 -3.60 18.03 0.43
C GLU A 132 -2.40 17.24 0.99
N ILE A 133 -1.16 17.77 0.89
CA ILE A 133 0.03 17.20 1.56
C ILE A 133 -0.15 17.19 3.08
N ARG A 134 -0.56 18.32 3.69
CA ARG A 134 -0.82 18.39 5.14
C ARG A 134 -1.91 17.41 5.55
N ALA A 135 -3.03 17.39 4.84
CA ALA A 135 -4.13 16.45 5.10
C ALA A 135 -3.76 14.96 4.88
N LEU A 136 -2.76 14.67 4.04
CA LEU A 136 -2.18 13.33 3.86
C LEU A 136 -1.25 12.96 5.04
N VAL A 137 -0.45 13.91 5.54
CA VAL A 137 0.41 13.74 6.72
C VAL A 137 -0.43 13.56 7.99
N ASP A 138 -1.40 14.44 8.24
CA ASP A 138 -2.30 14.39 9.39
C ASP A 138 -3.05 13.04 9.44
N MET A 139 -3.47 12.54 8.28
CA MET A 139 -4.13 11.25 8.15
C MET A 139 -3.22 10.07 8.50
N ALA A 140 -1.93 10.15 8.17
CA ALA A 140 -0.95 9.11 8.52
C ALA A 140 -0.75 9.06 10.03
N LEU A 141 -0.53 10.22 10.65
CA LEU A 141 -0.27 10.36 12.09
C LEU A 141 -1.48 10.03 12.97
N SER A 142 -2.70 10.27 12.46
CA SER A 142 -3.96 9.94 13.15
C SER A 142 -4.50 8.54 12.83
N SER A 143 -3.77 7.74 12.06
CA SER A 143 -4.19 6.39 11.66
C SER A 143 -4.08 5.40 12.83
N PRO A 144 -5.11 4.59 13.13
CA PRO A 144 -5.03 3.52 14.13
C PRO A 144 -4.33 2.25 13.61
N LEU A 145 -3.79 2.27 12.38
CA LEU A 145 -3.13 1.14 11.74
C LEU A 145 -1.65 1.08 12.13
N GLN A 146 -1.18 -0.08 12.58
CA GLN A 146 0.18 -0.28 13.13
C GLN A 146 1.22 -0.75 12.09
N ASP A 147 0.98 -0.49 10.81
CA ASP A 147 1.87 -0.89 9.71
C ASP A 147 2.84 0.26 9.35
N GLU A 148 4.14 -0.02 9.19
CA GLU A 148 5.14 1.01 8.85
C GLU A 148 4.80 1.72 7.52
N SER A 149 4.18 1.00 6.58
CA SER A 149 3.77 1.56 5.28
C SER A 149 2.74 2.69 5.37
N ILE A 150 2.07 2.85 6.52
CA ILE A 150 1.17 3.99 6.79
C ILE A 150 1.94 5.31 6.78
N HIS A 151 3.13 5.34 7.36
CA HIS A 151 3.97 6.54 7.43
C HIS A 151 4.88 6.69 6.21
N GLN A 152 5.30 5.58 5.61
CA GLN A 152 6.15 5.57 4.41
C GLN A 152 5.38 5.92 3.12
N ALA A 153 4.11 5.54 2.98
CA ALA A 153 3.34 5.80 1.77
C ALA A 153 3.18 7.30 1.44
N PRO A 154 2.89 8.21 2.40
CA PRO A 154 2.97 9.66 2.19
C PRO A 154 4.31 10.13 1.67
N LEU A 155 5.42 9.72 2.30
CA LEU A 155 6.77 10.15 1.93
C LEU A 155 7.11 9.73 0.49
N HIS A 156 6.74 8.51 0.07
CA HIS A 156 6.90 8.08 -1.31
C HIS A 156 6.08 8.90 -2.31
N ILE A 157 4.82 9.22 -2.00
CA ILE A 157 3.97 10.03 -2.90
C ILE A 157 4.56 11.43 -3.08
N ILE A 158 5.08 12.02 -2.00
CA ILE A 158 5.68 13.35 -2.01
C ILE A 158 7.06 13.34 -2.68
N SER A 159 7.84 12.26 -2.54
CA SER A 159 9.08 12.03 -3.29
C SER A 159 8.83 12.04 -4.79
N THR A 160 7.81 11.32 -5.28
CA THR A 160 7.42 11.34 -6.70
C THR A 160 6.96 12.72 -7.15
N LEU A 161 6.10 13.39 -6.37
CA LEU A 161 5.64 14.75 -6.66
C LEU A 161 6.80 15.74 -6.85
N LEU A 162 7.79 15.71 -5.96
CA LEU A 162 8.96 16.59 -6.03
C LEU A 162 9.89 16.25 -7.21
N ALA A 163 10.07 14.97 -7.52
CA ALA A 163 10.85 14.53 -8.67
C ALA A 163 10.23 14.97 -10.01
N GLU A 164 8.91 14.99 -10.11
CA GLU A 164 8.17 15.42 -11.30
C GLU A 164 8.04 16.96 -11.42
N ASN A 165 8.28 17.73 -10.34
CA ASN A 165 8.02 19.17 -10.28
C ASN A 165 9.26 19.97 -9.85
N SER A 166 10.28 20.00 -10.70
CA SER A 166 11.56 20.69 -10.44
C SER A 166 11.50 22.23 -10.48
N ASN A 167 10.43 22.82 -11.00
CA ASN A 167 10.25 24.28 -11.18
C ASN A 167 9.59 24.98 -9.97
N LEU A 168 9.64 24.35 -8.79
CA LEU A 168 9.08 24.90 -7.56
C LEU A 168 9.83 26.14 -7.06
N SER A 169 9.12 27.05 -6.41
CA SER A 169 9.80 28.15 -5.71
C SER A 169 10.50 27.61 -4.45
N THR A 170 11.52 28.32 -3.99
CA THR A 170 12.14 28.03 -2.70
C THR A 170 11.12 28.00 -1.55
N GLN A 171 10.15 28.93 -1.56
CA GLN A 171 9.16 29.00 -0.50
C GLN A 171 8.27 27.76 -0.49
N ASP A 172 7.98 27.19 -1.66
CA ASP A 172 7.25 25.92 -1.78
C ASP A 172 8.08 24.75 -1.26
N HIS A 173 9.39 24.69 -1.56
CA HIS A 173 10.29 23.69 -0.97
C HIS A 173 10.25 23.74 0.56
N GLU A 174 10.44 24.92 1.14
CA GLU A 174 10.47 25.11 2.61
C GLU A 174 9.10 24.76 3.23
N ASN A 175 8.00 25.19 2.60
CA ASN A 175 6.64 24.84 3.01
C ASN A 175 6.37 23.33 2.99
N ILE A 176 6.81 22.61 1.95
CA ILE A 176 6.64 21.16 1.82
C ILE A 176 7.47 20.43 2.88
N ILE A 177 8.72 20.85 3.12
CA ILE A 177 9.57 20.23 4.15
C ILE A 177 8.95 20.40 5.54
N VAL A 178 8.44 21.59 5.87
CA VAL A 178 7.74 21.82 7.15
C VAL A 178 6.48 20.96 7.25
N ALA A 179 5.73 20.78 6.16
CA ALA A 179 4.52 19.95 6.17
C ALA A 179 4.80 18.45 6.41
N ILE A 180 5.94 17.92 5.94
CA ILE A 180 6.32 16.51 6.12
C ILE A 180 7.20 16.24 7.34
N ALA A 181 7.71 17.29 8.01
CA ALA A 181 8.58 17.19 9.17
C ALA A 181 8.13 16.16 10.24
N PRO A 182 6.83 16.08 10.62
CA PRO A 182 6.39 15.10 11.62
C PRO A 182 6.60 13.64 11.21
N LEU A 183 6.53 13.32 9.92
CA LEU A 183 6.81 11.96 9.43
C LEU A 183 8.31 11.65 9.47
N LEU A 184 9.15 12.64 9.15
CA LEU A 184 10.61 12.50 9.18
C LEU A 184 11.17 12.29 10.58
N GLU A 185 10.38 12.49 11.64
CA GLU A 185 10.87 12.28 13.00
C GLU A 185 11.27 10.84 13.29
N ASN A 186 10.46 9.89 12.82
CA ASN A 186 10.59 8.46 13.12
C ASN A 186 10.68 7.57 11.88
N ASN A 187 10.66 8.14 10.66
CA ASN A 187 10.68 7.39 9.41
C ASN A 187 11.86 7.81 8.53
N HIS A 188 12.47 6.84 7.84
CA HIS A 188 13.52 7.11 6.87
C HIS A 188 12.91 7.64 5.56
N PRO A 189 13.33 8.82 5.06
CA PRO A 189 12.85 9.33 3.79
C PRO A 189 13.36 8.49 2.60
N PRO A 190 12.58 8.37 1.50
CA PRO A 190 13.02 7.73 0.25
C PRO A 190 14.31 8.36 -0.33
N PRO A 191 15.06 7.66 -1.19
CA PRO A 191 16.33 8.16 -1.75
C PRO A 191 16.22 9.51 -2.46
N ASP A 192 15.23 9.70 -3.35
CA ASP A 192 15.08 10.96 -4.10
C ASP A 192 14.70 12.13 -3.16
N LEU A 193 13.92 11.83 -2.11
CA LEU A 193 13.59 12.80 -1.06
C LEU A 193 14.82 13.14 -0.19
N CYS A 194 15.69 12.16 0.08
CA CYS A 194 17.00 12.41 0.71
C CYS A 194 17.86 13.34 -0.16
N GLU A 195 17.93 13.10 -1.48
CA GLU A 195 18.67 13.94 -2.42
C GLU A 195 18.12 15.37 -2.46
N PHE A 196 16.80 15.53 -2.53
CA PHE A 196 16.11 16.81 -2.44
C PHE A 196 16.49 17.59 -1.15
N PHE A 197 16.47 16.93 0.01
CA PHE A 197 16.92 17.54 1.26
C PHE A 197 18.41 17.90 1.23
N CYS A 198 19.27 17.03 0.70
CA CYS A 198 20.70 17.28 0.60
C CYS A 198 21.01 18.47 -0.31
N LYS A 199 20.27 18.62 -1.41
CA LYS A 199 20.35 19.79 -2.30
C LYS A 199 19.95 21.07 -1.56
N HIS A 200 18.78 21.08 -0.91
CA HIS A 200 18.30 22.24 -0.15
C HIS A 200 19.29 22.65 0.96
N CYS A 201 19.85 21.68 1.69
CA CYS A 201 20.89 21.93 2.71
C CYS A 201 22.16 22.60 2.14
N ARG A 202 22.60 22.20 0.94
CA ARG A 202 23.80 22.77 0.29
C ARG A 202 23.53 24.18 -0.25
N GLU A 203 22.37 24.39 -0.86
CA GLU A 203 21.97 25.66 -1.47
C GLU A 203 21.59 26.71 -0.41
N ARG A 204 20.99 26.28 0.72
CA ARG A 204 20.42 27.16 1.75
C ARG A 204 20.75 26.71 3.18
N PRO A 205 22.04 26.59 3.56
CA PRO A 205 22.46 26.05 4.87
C PRO A 205 22.04 26.90 6.07
N ARG A 206 21.59 28.15 5.85
CA ARG A 206 21.06 29.06 6.88
C ARG A 206 19.54 29.23 6.85
N SER A 207 18.81 28.44 6.05
CA SER A 207 17.34 28.47 6.06
C SER A 207 16.81 27.90 7.39
N MET A 208 15.71 28.46 7.91
CA MET A 208 15.12 28.00 9.18
C MET A 208 14.77 26.52 9.13
N VAL A 209 14.35 26.00 7.97
CA VAL A 209 14.11 24.57 7.74
C VAL A 209 15.35 23.70 8.01
N VAL A 210 16.55 24.12 7.59
CA VAL A 210 17.79 23.36 7.87
C VAL A 210 18.11 23.38 9.36
N ILE A 211 17.93 24.53 10.01
CA ILE A 211 18.28 24.76 11.41
C ILE A 211 17.28 24.08 12.37
N GLU A 212 15.98 24.23 12.13
CA GLU A 212 14.91 23.83 13.06
C GLU A 212 14.29 22.47 12.71
N VAL A 213 14.21 22.09 11.43
CA VAL A 213 13.61 20.81 10.99
C VAL A 213 14.65 19.73 10.77
N PHE A 214 15.64 19.97 9.91
CA PHE A 214 16.59 18.92 9.55
C PHE A 214 17.63 18.63 10.64
N THR A 215 18.14 19.66 11.33
CA THR A 215 19.19 19.46 12.34
C THR A 215 18.75 18.51 13.47
N PRO A 216 17.55 18.64 14.08
CA PRO A 216 17.07 17.67 15.07
C PRO A 216 16.91 16.24 14.51
N VAL A 217 16.37 16.10 13.29
CA VAL A 217 16.19 14.79 12.63
C VAL A 217 17.54 14.10 12.40
N VAL A 218 18.52 14.81 11.82
CA VAL A 218 19.87 14.29 11.59
C VAL A 218 20.56 13.94 12.92
N GLN A 219 20.45 14.80 13.94
CA GLN A 219 21.00 14.50 15.27
C GLN A 219 20.36 13.25 15.90
N ARG A 220 19.04 13.04 15.75
CA ARG A 220 18.34 11.83 16.25
C ARG A 220 18.90 10.58 15.56
N ILE A 221 19.00 10.58 14.23
CA ILE A 221 19.52 9.46 13.43
C ILE A 221 20.97 9.13 13.83
N LEU A 222 21.83 10.15 13.94
CA LEU A 222 23.23 9.96 14.34
C LEU A 222 23.34 9.41 15.77
N LYS A 223 22.59 9.96 16.74
CA LYS A 223 22.56 9.46 18.13
C LYS A 223 22.13 7.99 18.18
N HIS A 224 21.05 7.61 17.49
CA HIS A 224 20.56 6.22 17.47
C HIS A 224 21.61 5.25 16.91
N ASN A 225 22.29 5.64 15.82
CA ASN A 225 23.35 4.84 15.21
C ASN A 225 24.62 4.74 16.07
N MET A 226 24.97 5.77 16.83
CA MET A 226 26.10 5.75 17.76
C MET A 226 25.81 4.88 19.00
N VAL A 227 24.62 4.99 19.60
CA VAL A 227 24.21 4.15 20.75
C VAL A 227 24.16 2.67 20.36
N SER A 228 23.64 2.36 19.17
CA SER A 228 23.62 0.99 18.63
C SER A 228 25.01 0.36 18.50
N ARG A 229 26.04 1.16 18.15
CA ARG A 229 27.44 0.69 18.04
C ARG A 229 28.12 0.48 19.39
N LEU A 230 27.73 1.23 20.42
CA LEU A 230 28.26 1.06 21.79
C LEU A 230 27.69 -0.21 22.44
N ASN A 231 26.40 -0.47 22.31
CA ASN A 231 25.77 -1.69 22.85
C ASN A 231 26.27 -2.98 22.15
N GLY A 232 26.71 -2.89 20.89
CA GLY A 232 27.29 -4.02 20.15
C GLY A 232 28.67 -4.48 20.64
N HIS A 233 29.38 -3.71 21.46
CA HIS A 233 30.71 -4.07 21.98
C HIS A 233 30.68 -4.80 23.32
N SER A 234 29.55 -4.83 24.04
CA SER A 234 29.47 -5.40 25.39
C SER A 234 29.28 -6.93 25.44
N SER A 235 29.42 -7.64 24.31
CA SER A 235 29.07 -9.08 24.19
C SER A 235 30.18 -9.97 23.61
N ARG A 236 31.46 -9.58 23.69
CA ARG A 236 32.59 -10.45 23.27
C ARG A 236 33.66 -10.73 24.33
N ASP A 237 33.81 -9.88 25.35
CA ASP A 237 34.84 -10.04 26.38
C ASP A 237 34.27 -10.61 27.69
N ALA A 238 33.70 -11.82 27.61
CA ALA A 238 33.25 -12.60 28.77
C ALA A 238 33.36 -14.12 28.55
N ARG A 239 34.53 -14.58 28.09
CA ARG A 239 34.98 -15.97 28.18
C ARG A 239 36.49 -16.06 28.42
N VAL A 240 36.86 -16.04 29.69
CA VAL A 240 38.03 -16.74 30.26
C VAL A 240 37.51 -17.45 31.51
#